data_AF-A0AAX3VH40-F1
#
_entry.id   AF-A0AAX3VH40-F1
#
_cell.length_a   1.000
_cell.length_b   1.000
_cell.length_c   1.000
_cell.angle_alpha   90.00
_cell.angle_beta   90.00
_cell.angle_gamma   90.00
#
_symmetry.space_group_name_H-M   'P 1'
#
loop_
_entity.id
_entity.type
_entity.pdbx_description
1 polymer ?
#
loop_
_entity_poly.entity_id
_entity_poly.type
_entity_poly.pdbx_seq_one_letter_code
_entity_poly.pdbx_strand_id
1 'polypeptide(L)'
;MSDPNDPFADFEPYEPPAKPERAKREKAPREPREPREARQPREKKPRASREPGPKREKASGMPSVMADWPDEPLAPRPAERSDDGGGGDRRLLVILSSIAGLLVVAVIVVFAIYLTQQSQRQEPAAGPVPTAPATQSIPQPSGTPQPSESPSAPAAAAGVAVTADGFTITDAGGSTTFTHAWADDAAPAVAALTELFGAAPTEDFQNGDAENYAYRIYVWEGFRLYDVYLSESNRPRAEVPAPTYVSYDSDIDVPVTDDFGVELDMSADEVAALGPDSGQGGSFVFGSDRNTFYQDGQRRFGAAVTVEGSKVTVTYTFRAGR
;
A
#
# COMPACT_ATOMS: atom_id res chain seq x y z
N MET A 1 -14.86 -46.70 31.30
CA MET A 1 -14.65 -45.75 32.41
C MET A 1 -14.01 -44.53 31.80
N SER A 2 -14.80 -43.48 31.59
CA SER A 2 -14.37 -42.22 30.97
C SER A 2 -13.69 -41.33 32.02
N ASP A 3 -12.70 -40.56 31.58
CA ASP A 3 -11.91 -39.65 32.41
C ASP A 3 -12.81 -38.51 32.96
N PRO A 4 -12.89 -38.31 34.30
CA PRO A 4 -13.70 -37.27 34.90
C PRO A 4 -13.19 -35.83 34.66
N ASN A 5 -12.06 -35.64 33.97
CA ASN A 5 -11.49 -34.34 33.65
C ASN A 5 -11.40 -34.04 32.14
N ASP A 6 -12.14 -34.75 31.28
CA ASP A 6 -12.21 -34.41 29.86
C ASP A 6 -13.13 -33.19 29.65
N PRO A 7 -12.59 -32.00 29.29
CA PRO A 7 -13.38 -30.78 29.10
C PRO A 7 -14.24 -30.82 27.82
N PHE A 8 -14.18 -31.91 27.04
CA PHE A 8 -14.96 -32.10 25.82
C PHE A 8 -16.00 -33.22 25.92
N ALA A 9 -16.19 -33.82 27.10
CA ALA A 9 -17.19 -34.87 27.32
C ALA A 9 -18.65 -34.39 27.16
N ASP A 10 -18.90 -33.07 27.27
CA ASP A 10 -20.23 -32.46 27.17
C ASP A 10 -20.56 -31.88 25.77
N PHE A 11 -19.70 -32.09 24.76
CA PHE A 11 -20.03 -31.67 23.40
C PHE A 11 -20.92 -32.70 22.71
N GLU A 12 -22.24 -32.52 22.82
CA GLU A 12 -23.18 -33.19 21.92
C GLU A 12 -22.87 -32.80 20.46
N PRO A 13 -22.82 -33.76 19.53
CA PRO A 13 -22.62 -33.43 18.12
C PRO A 13 -23.81 -32.61 17.62
N TYR A 14 -23.52 -31.38 17.19
CA TYR A 14 -24.51 -30.47 16.62
C TYR A 14 -25.16 -31.06 15.36
N GLU A 15 -26.43 -31.46 15.46
CA GLU A 15 -27.27 -31.72 14.29
C GLU A 15 -27.79 -30.38 13.74
N PRO A 16 -27.38 -29.96 12.52
CA PRO A 16 -27.93 -28.75 11.92
C PRO A 16 -29.41 -28.96 11.58
N PRO A 17 -30.28 -27.95 11.80
CA PRO A 17 -31.70 -28.07 11.50
C PRO A 17 -31.94 -28.28 10.00
N ALA A 18 -32.91 -29.14 9.66
CA ALA A 18 -33.32 -29.42 8.29
C ALA A 18 -33.72 -28.14 7.55
N LYS A 19 -33.14 -27.93 6.37
CA LYS A 19 -33.45 -26.78 5.50
C LYS A 19 -34.93 -26.83 5.09
N PRO A 20 -35.69 -25.72 5.16
CA PRO A 20 -37.07 -25.71 4.69
C PRO A 20 -37.11 -25.91 3.17
N GLU A 21 -37.97 -26.83 2.72
CA GLU A 21 -38.25 -27.07 1.30
C GLU A 21 -38.69 -25.78 0.60
N ARG A 22 -38.06 -25.52 -0.54
CA ARG A 22 -38.39 -24.39 -1.42
C ARG A 22 -39.74 -24.66 -2.08
N ALA A 23 -40.81 -24.10 -1.51
CA ALA A 23 -42.13 -24.12 -2.13
C ALA A 23 -42.05 -23.54 -3.56
N LYS A 24 -42.33 -24.38 -4.55
CA LYS A 24 -42.50 -23.97 -5.96
C LYS A 24 -43.70 -23.02 -6.02
N ARG A 25 -43.47 -21.73 -6.23
CA ARG A 25 -44.54 -20.78 -6.50
C ARG A 25 -44.81 -20.72 -8.01
N GLU A 26 -45.97 -21.23 -8.34
CA GLU A 26 -46.67 -21.33 -9.60
C GLU A 26 -46.75 -19.96 -10.33
N LYS A 27 -46.47 -19.95 -11.64
CA LYS A 27 -46.59 -18.75 -12.49
C LYS A 27 -48.06 -18.47 -12.77
N ALA A 28 -48.56 -17.31 -12.34
CA ALA A 28 -49.86 -16.80 -12.77
C ALA A 28 -49.81 -16.26 -14.22
N PRO A 29 -50.89 -16.37 -15.01
CA PRO A 29 -50.92 -16.05 -16.44
C PRO A 29 -50.93 -14.53 -16.70
N ARG A 30 -50.18 -14.07 -17.71
CA ARG A 30 -50.21 -12.68 -18.18
C ARG A 30 -51.40 -12.47 -19.13
N GLU A 31 -52.20 -11.43 -18.89
CA GLU A 31 -53.26 -10.97 -19.81
C GLU A 31 -52.70 -10.38 -21.12
N PRO A 32 -53.45 -10.41 -22.23
CA PRO A 32 -52.99 -9.94 -23.54
C PRO A 32 -53.17 -8.42 -23.67
N ARG A 33 -52.14 -7.71 -24.11
CA ARG A 33 -52.24 -6.30 -24.53
C ARG A 33 -52.50 -6.20 -26.03
N GLU A 34 -53.43 -5.33 -26.38
CA GLU A 34 -54.00 -5.07 -27.72
C GLU A 34 -52.99 -4.53 -28.76
N PRO A 35 -53.26 -4.75 -30.06
CA PRO A 35 -52.36 -4.36 -31.15
C PRO A 35 -52.59 -2.91 -31.59
N ARG A 36 -51.53 -2.09 -31.62
CA ARG A 36 -51.59 -0.73 -32.17
C ARG A 36 -51.15 -0.70 -33.64
N GLU A 37 -51.94 0.04 -34.40
CA GLU A 37 -52.09 0.03 -35.86
C GLU A 37 -50.87 0.51 -36.67
N ALA A 38 -50.86 0.04 -37.91
CA ALA A 38 -49.93 0.34 -38.99
C ALA A 38 -49.99 1.80 -39.47
N ARG A 39 -48.82 2.39 -39.75
CA ARG A 39 -48.69 3.54 -40.66
C ARG A 39 -47.68 3.22 -41.78
N GLN A 40 -48.12 3.56 -42.99
CA GLN A 40 -47.60 3.17 -44.30
C GLN A 40 -46.32 3.92 -44.73
N PRO A 41 -45.57 3.40 -45.73
CA PRO A 41 -44.26 3.90 -46.15
C PRO A 41 -44.36 4.99 -47.21
N ARG A 42 -43.43 5.96 -47.21
CA ARG A 42 -43.31 6.97 -48.29
C ARG A 42 -41.89 7.07 -48.85
N GLU A 43 -41.76 6.44 -50.03
CA GLU A 43 -41.15 6.89 -51.30
C GLU A 43 -39.69 7.38 -51.39
N LYS A 44 -38.97 6.80 -52.37
CA LYS A 44 -37.60 7.13 -52.84
C LYS A 44 -37.63 7.80 -54.22
N LYS A 45 -36.55 8.57 -54.50
CA LYS A 45 -35.85 8.92 -55.79
C LYS A 45 -36.03 10.36 -56.33
N PRO A 46 -35.14 10.88 -57.25
CA PRO A 46 -33.85 10.39 -57.80
C PRO A 46 -32.69 11.44 -57.84
N ARG A 47 -31.63 11.11 -58.60
CA ARG A 47 -30.17 11.45 -58.61
C ARG A 47 -29.74 12.43 -59.75
N ALA A 48 -28.49 12.96 -59.64
CA ALA A 48 -27.48 13.36 -60.69
C ALA A 48 -27.08 14.86 -60.66
N SER A 49 -25.82 15.30 -60.81
CA SER A 49 -24.72 14.98 -61.76
C SER A 49 -23.32 15.18 -61.10
N ARG A 50 -22.29 14.33 -61.27
CA ARG A 50 -21.22 14.28 -62.33
C ARG A 50 -20.45 15.62 -62.46
N GLU A 51 -19.11 15.73 -62.48
CA GLU A 51 -18.04 14.85 -63.01
C GLU A 51 -16.59 15.35 -62.58
N PRO A 52 -15.41 14.97 -63.16
CA PRO A 52 -14.48 13.93 -62.64
C PRO A 52 -12.97 14.29 -62.52
N GLY A 53 -12.18 13.41 -61.90
CA GLY A 53 -10.81 13.05 -62.34
C GLY A 53 -9.68 13.13 -61.29
N PRO A 54 -8.52 12.44 -61.47
CA PRO A 54 -8.22 11.28 -62.32
C PRO A 54 -7.69 10.03 -61.56
N LYS A 55 -7.71 8.90 -62.28
CA LYS A 55 -7.13 7.58 -61.97
C LYS A 55 -5.62 7.58 -62.28
N ARG A 56 -4.73 7.13 -61.39
CA ARG A 56 -4.27 5.75 -61.12
C ARG A 56 -2.96 5.40 -61.87
N GLU A 57 -1.91 5.07 -61.12
CA GLU A 57 -0.90 4.11 -61.56
C GLU A 57 -0.75 2.99 -60.50
N LYS A 58 -1.04 1.77 -60.97
CA LYS A 58 -0.62 0.45 -60.46
C LYS A 58 0.74 0.17 -61.13
N ALA A 59 1.67 -0.66 -60.69
CA ALA A 59 1.91 -1.61 -59.60
C ALA A 59 3.42 -1.93 -59.70
N SER A 60 4.12 -2.52 -58.72
CA SER A 60 4.15 -3.98 -58.52
C SER A 60 5.22 -4.29 -57.48
N GLY A 61 4.90 -5.18 -56.52
CA GLY A 61 5.87 -5.71 -55.56
C GLY A 61 5.23 -6.34 -54.33
N MET A 62 4.36 -7.33 -54.50
CA MET A 62 4.00 -8.30 -53.46
C MET A 62 4.60 -9.67 -53.82
N PRO A 63 4.75 -10.58 -52.84
CA PRO A 63 3.72 -11.62 -52.76
C PRO A 63 3.12 -11.81 -51.35
N SER A 64 1.81 -12.05 -51.35
CA SER A 64 0.95 -12.47 -50.24
C SER A 64 1.28 -13.86 -49.70
N VAL A 65 0.98 -14.10 -48.41
CA VAL A 65 0.19 -15.26 -47.94
C VAL A 65 -0.60 -14.88 -46.65
N MET A 66 -1.94 -14.84 -46.80
CA MET A 66 -3.05 -15.21 -45.88
C MET A 66 -3.03 -14.78 -44.39
N ALA A 67 -3.96 -13.96 -43.90
CA ALA A 67 -5.42 -14.15 -43.73
C ALA A 67 -5.80 -14.83 -42.40
N ASP A 68 -6.36 -14.07 -41.46
CA ASP A 68 -7.72 -14.26 -40.94
C ASP A 68 -8.05 -13.14 -39.92
N TRP A 69 -8.92 -12.20 -40.29
CA TRP A 69 -9.54 -11.24 -39.37
C TRP A 69 -10.85 -10.74 -39.98
N PRO A 70 -12.02 -11.01 -39.36
CA PRO A 70 -13.23 -10.29 -39.73
C PRO A 70 -13.41 -9.06 -38.83
N ASP A 71 -13.39 -7.88 -39.44
CA ASP A 71 -13.99 -6.66 -38.90
C ASP A 71 -15.51 -6.67 -39.12
N GLU A 72 -16.30 -6.57 -38.06
CA GLU A 72 -17.59 -5.84 -38.10
C GLU A 72 -17.92 -5.26 -36.70
N PRO A 73 -18.49 -4.03 -36.62
CA PRO A 73 -18.67 -3.30 -35.37
C PRO A 73 -20.06 -3.57 -34.74
N LEU A 74 -20.10 -4.10 -33.52
CA LEU A 74 -21.34 -4.26 -32.77
C LEU A 74 -21.58 -3.06 -31.85
N ALA A 75 -22.64 -2.32 -32.14
CA ALA A 75 -23.23 -1.27 -31.31
C ALA A 75 -23.67 -1.80 -29.91
N PRO A 76 -23.76 -0.91 -28.89
CA PRO A 76 -23.92 -1.31 -27.49
C PRO A 76 -25.34 -1.80 -27.17
N ARG A 77 -25.46 -2.88 -26.38
CA ARG A 77 -26.72 -3.29 -25.75
C ARG A 77 -26.87 -2.57 -24.39
N PRO A 78 -28.07 -2.06 -24.04
CA PRO A 78 -28.32 -1.44 -22.75
C PRO A 78 -28.40 -2.48 -21.62
N ALA A 79 -27.94 -2.06 -20.45
CA ALA A 79 -27.91 -2.82 -19.20
C ALA A 79 -29.32 -3.22 -18.72
N GLU A 80 -29.49 -4.48 -18.33
CA GLU A 80 -30.63 -4.91 -17.51
C GLU A 80 -30.36 -4.54 -16.05
N ARG A 81 -31.22 -3.64 -15.56
CA ARG A 81 -31.36 -3.18 -14.19
C ARG A 81 -31.93 -4.32 -13.34
N SER A 82 -31.21 -4.74 -12.30
CA SER A 82 -31.78 -5.55 -11.22
C SER A 82 -32.00 -4.64 -9.99
N ASP A 83 -33.27 -4.32 -9.72
CA ASP A 83 -33.73 -3.70 -8.48
C ASP A 83 -33.93 -4.79 -7.41
N ASP A 84 -33.18 -4.60 -6.32
CA ASP A 84 -33.58 -4.54 -4.90
C ASP A 84 -34.42 -5.63 -4.19
N GLY A 85 -33.99 -5.92 -2.95
CA GLY A 85 -34.63 -6.83 -2.01
C GLY A 85 -33.99 -6.81 -0.62
N GLY A 86 -34.12 -5.66 0.07
CA GLY A 86 -33.58 -5.40 1.42
C GLY A 86 -34.19 -6.24 2.56
N GLY A 87 -33.35 -6.52 3.56
CA GLY A 87 -33.75 -7.19 4.81
C GLY A 87 -32.66 -7.41 5.86
N GLY A 88 -31.51 -6.72 5.80
CA GLY A 88 -30.35 -6.98 6.69
C GLY A 88 -30.13 -6.01 7.85
N ASP A 89 -30.67 -4.79 7.77
CA ASP A 89 -30.05 -3.65 8.48
C ASP A 89 -30.36 -3.58 9.97
N ARG A 90 -31.43 -4.20 10.45
CA ARG A 90 -31.84 -4.10 11.87
C ARG A 90 -31.12 -5.07 12.80
N ARG A 91 -30.56 -6.16 12.29
CA ARG A 91 -29.77 -7.12 13.10
C ARG A 91 -28.30 -6.71 13.17
N LEU A 92 -27.78 -6.06 12.13
CA LEU A 92 -26.42 -5.53 12.06
C LEU A 92 -26.18 -4.38 13.06
N LEU A 93 -27.17 -3.51 13.25
CA LEU A 93 -27.08 -2.39 14.20
C LEU A 93 -27.05 -2.80 15.69
N VAL A 94 -27.68 -3.92 16.06
CA VAL A 94 -27.67 -4.41 17.45
C VAL A 94 -26.36 -5.13 17.80
N ILE A 95 -25.73 -5.77 16.82
CA ILE A 95 -24.42 -6.44 17.01
C ILE A 95 -23.29 -5.40 17.09
N LEU A 96 -23.36 -4.33 16.29
CA LEU A 96 -22.37 -3.23 16.33
C LEU A 96 -22.36 -2.47 17.67
N SER A 97 -23.50 -2.31 18.35
CA SER A 97 -23.55 -1.55 19.62
C SER A 97 -22.87 -2.28 20.79
N SER A 98 -22.71 -3.60 20.72
CA SER A 98 -22.12 -4.40 21.81
C SER A 98 -20.59 -4.39 21.79
N ILE A 99 -19.98 -4.23 20.60
CA ILE A 99 -18.51 -4.21 20.42
C ILE A 99 -17.91 -2.83 20.80
N ALA A 100 -18.66 -1.76 20.55
CA ALA A 100 -18.24 -0.39 20.90
C ALA A 100 -18.14 -0.17 22.43
N GLY A 101 -19.04 -0.78 23.23
CA GLY A 101 -19.02 -0.66 24.68
C GLY A 101 -17.82 -1.32 25.35
N LEU A 102 -17.34 -2.45 24.79
CA LEU A 102 -16.23 -3.22 25.35
C LEU A 102 -14.87 -2.58 25.05
N LEU A 103 -14.73 -1.92 23.89
CA LEU A 103 -13.54 -1.15 23.53
C LEU A 103 -13.30 0.07 24.46
N VAL A 104 -14.37 0.78 24.85
CA VAL A 104 -14.25 1.94 25.75
C VAL A 104 -13.75 1.52 27.14
N VAL A 105 -14.20 0.38 27.67
CA VAL A 105 -13.75 -0.12 28.97
C VAL A 105 -12.27 -0.53 28.92
N ALA A 106 -11.83 -1.16 27.83
CA ALA A 106 -10.43 -1.54 27.64
C ALA A 106 -9.51 -0.31 27.56
N VAL A 107 -9.92 0.75 26.84
CA VAL A 107 -9.17 2.01 26.75
C VAL A 107 -9.04 2.68 28.12
N ILE A 108 -10.10 2.69 28.93
CA ILE A 108 -10.06 3.29 30.29
C ILE A 108 -9.08 2.52 31.20
N VAL A 109 -9.04 1.19 31.12
CA VAL A 109 -8.12 0.37 31.92
C VAL A 109 -6.67 0.61 31.51
N VAL A 110 -6.39 0.63 30.20
CA VAL A 110 -5.03 0.91 29.68
C VAL A 110 -4.59 2.34 30.07
N PHE A 111 -5.48 3.32 29.96
CA PHE A 111 -5.18 4.71 30.34
C PHE A 111 -4.95 4.86 31.86
N ALA A 112 -5.69 4.13 32.70
CA ALA A 112 -5.47 4.11 34.15
C ALA A 112 -4.12 3.50 34.52
N ILE A 113 -3.69 2.43 33.84
CA ILE A 113 -2.36 1.81 34.03
C ILE A 113 -1.25 2.76 33.58
N TYR A 114 -1.44 3.45 32.46
CA TYR A 114 -0.47 4.43 31.95
C TYR A 114 -0.27 5.61 32.92
N LEU A 115 -1.37 6.18 33.46
CA LEU A 115 -1.31 7.28 34.42
C LEU A 115 -0.70 6.87 35.78
N THR A 116 -0.93 5.63 36.23
CA THR A 116 -0.33 5.13 37.47
C THR A 116 1.15 4.80 37.32
N GLN A 117 1.61 4.37 36.14
CA GLN A 117 3.03 4.19 35.85
C GLN A 117 3.80 5.52 35.76
N GLN A 118 3.18 6.59 35.23
CA GLN A 118 3.83 7.92 35.22
C GLN A 118 3.96 8.52 36.61
N SER A 119 2.99 8.30 37.50
CA SER A 119 3.02 8.83 38.87
C SER A 119 4.09 8.18 39.75
N GLN A 120 4.56 6.97 39.42
CA GLN A 120 5.62 6.25 40.15
C GLN A 120 7.03 6.69 39.74
N ARG A 121 7.19 7.46 38.65
CA ARG A 121 8.51 7.85 38.12
C ARG A 121 8.97 9.23 38.59
N GLN A 122 8.26 9.86 39.52
CA GLN A 122 8.53 11.23 39.94
C GLN A 122 8.46 11.40 41.46
N GLU A 123 9.61 11.23 42.12
CA GLU A 123 9.89 11.76 43.45
C GLU A 123 11.40 12.09 43.58
N PRO A 124 11.82 12.99 44.48
CA PRO A 124 11.88 14.42 44.21
C PRO A 124 13.31 15.00 44.31
N ALA A 125 13.49 16.16 43.70
CA ALA A 125 14.68 17.01 43.81
C ALA A 125 14.94 17.43 45.28
N ALA A 126 16.17 17.27 45.75
CA ALA A 126 16.67 17.90 46.97
C ALA A 126 17.65 19.03 46.61
N GLY A 127 17.29 20.24 47.07
CA GLY A 127 18.08 21.47 46.95
C GLY A 127 19.25 21.58 47.94
N PRO A 128 19.83 22.80 48.09
CA PRO A 128 21.26 23.03 48.28
C PRO A 128 21.71 23.04 49.74
N VAL A 129 23.02 22.84 49.98
CA VAL A 129 23.67 23.14 51.27
C VAL A 129 24.89 24.05 51.05
N PRO A 130 25.07 25.15 51.83
CA PRO A 130 26.09 26.16 51.58
C PRO A 130 27.34 26.11 52.50
N THR A 131 28.43 26.72 52.01
CA THR A 131 29.47 27.51 52.73
C THR A 131 30.88 26.91 53.01
N ALA A 132 31.84 27.32 52.15
CA ALA A 132 33.19 27.93 52.38
C ALA A 132 34.34 27.17 53.12
N PRO A 133 35.63 27.60 53.06
CA PRO A 133 36.25 28.76 52.38
C PRO A 133 37.49 28.44 51.49
N ALA A 134 38.09 29.51 50.95
CA ALA A 134 39.14 29.60 49.93
C ALA A 134 40.48 28.88 50.22
N THR A 135 41.17 28.48 49.15
CA THR A 135 42.64 28.42 49.10
C THR A 135 43.10 28.85 47.71
N GLN A 136 43.86 29.94 47.67
CA GLN A 136 44.61 30.39 46.49
C GLN A 136 45.77 29.42 46.24
N SER A 137 45.84 28.84 45.04
CA SER A 137 47.05 28.15 44.57
C SER A 137 47.46 28.71 43.21
N ILE A 138 48.73 29.09 43.16
CA ILE A 138 49.48 29.75 42.08
C ILE A 138 49.55 28.83 40.84
N PRO A 139 49.55 29.36 39.60
CA PRO A 139 49.67 28.54 38.41
C PRO A 139 51.09 27.96 38.27
N GLN A 140 51.19 26.63 38.26
CA GLN A 140 52.41 25.92 37.90
C GLN A 140 52.25 25.31 36.49
N PRO A 141 53.07 25.69 35.50
CA PRO A 141 53.04 25.07 34.19
C PRO A 141 53.94 23.84 34.20
N SER A 142 53.39 22.66 33.95
CA SER A 142 54.06 21.49 33.35
C SER A 142 53.09 20.29 33.39
N GLY A 143 52.30 20.14 32.34
CA GLY A 143 51.53 18.94 32.07
C GLY A 143 51.64 18.64 30.59
N THR A 144 52.34 17.57 30.25
CA THR A 144 52.37 16.95 28.92
C THR A 144 50.94 16.83 28.38
N PRO A 145 50.65 17.15 27.10
CA PRO A 145 49.30 17.01 26.58
C PRO A 145 48.85 15.55 26.68
N GLN A 146 47.87 15.30 27.54
CA GLN A 146 47.13 14.05 27.56
C GLN A 146 46.39 13.94 26.22
N PRO A 147 46.50 12.82 25.48
CA PRO A 147 45.68 12.61 24.29
C PRO A 147 44.22 12.71 24.70
N SER A 148 43.53 13.71 24.17
CA SER A 148 42.08 13.79 24.29
C SER A 148 41.52 12.61 23.51
N GLU A 149 40.92 11.63 24.18
CA GLU A 149 40.14 10.61 23.52
C GLU A 149 39.04 11.33 22.73
N SER A 150 39.12 11.27 21.41
CA SER A 150 38.05 11.75 20.55
C SER A 150 36.81 10.92 20.87
N PRO A 151 35.62 11.50 21.01
CA PRO A 151 34.41 10.73 21.22
C PRO A 151 34.33 9.67 20.12
N SER A 152 34.33 8.40 20.48
CA SER A 152 34.06 7.32 19.53
C SER A 152 32.73 7.65 18.85
N ALA A 153 32.75 7.64 17.51
CA ALA A 153 31.53 7.76 16.73
C ALA A 153 30.50 6.72 17.24
N PRO A 154 29.21 7.06 17.29
CA PRO A 154 28.17 6.10 17.64
C PRO A 154 28.34 4.83 16.80
N ALA A 155 28.16 3.66 17.42
CA ALA A 155 28.14 2.40 16.69
C ALA A 155 27.04 2.49 15.62
N ALA A 156 27.39 2.21 14.36
CA ALA A 156 26.40 2.17 13.29
C ALA A 156 25.36 1.08 13.61
N ALA A 157 24.09 1.40 13.40
CA ALA A 157 23.00 0.44 13.53
C ALA A 157 22.74 -0.22 12.18
N ALA A 158 22.24 -1.46 12.20
CA ALA A 158 21.71 -2.10 11.01
C ALA A 158 20.54 -1.28 10.46
N GLY A 159 20.39 -1.22 9.14
CA GLY A 159 19.42 -0.32 8.52
C GLY A 159 19.01 -0.73 7.12
N VAL A 160 18.09 0.04 6.54
CA VAL A 160 17.62 -0.13 5.16
C VAL A 160 18.07 1.07 4.34
N ALA A 161 18.66 0.84 3.17
CA ALA A 161 18.88 1.89 2.18
C ALA A 161 17.99 1.63 0.97
N VAL A 162 17.13 2.60 0.65
CA VAL A 162 16.16 2.50 -0.46
C VAL A 162 16.68 3.34 -1.62
N THR A 163 16.65 2.77 -2.83
CA THR A 163 17.18 3.40 -4.05
C THR A 163 16.20 3.27 -5.21
N ALA A 164 16.56 3.85 -6.36
CA ALA A 164 15.79 3.70 -7.59
C ALA A 164 15.47 2.23 -7.92
N ASP A 165 16.42 1.33 -7.69
CA ASP A 165 16.40 -0.03 -8.24
C ASP A 165 15.84 -1.08 -7.26
N GLY A 166 15.69 -0.70 -5.99
CA GLY A 166 15.35 -1.62 -4.92
C GLY A 166 15.69 -1.09 -3.54
N PHE A 167 15.88 -1.99 -2.59
CA PHE A 167 16.47 -1.66 -1.30
C PHE A 167 17.55 -2.67 -0.90
N THR A 168 18.40 -2.23 0.02
CA THR A 168 19.44 -3.06 0.64
C THR A 168 19.32 -3.00 2.15
N ILE A 169 19.72 -4.08 2.81
CA ILE A 169 19.84 -4.13 4.27
C ILE A 169 21.34 -4.19 4.59
N THR A 170 21.76 -3.35 5.52
CA THR A 170 23.14 -3.31 6.03
C THR A 170 23.19 -3.75 7.48
N ASP A 171 24.29 -4.37 7.87
CA ASP A 171 24.58 -4.66 9.27
C ASP A 171 25.14 -3.43 10.02
N ALA A 172 25.34 -3.58 11.32
CA ALA A 172 25.97 -2.58 12.18
C ALA A 172 27.43 -2.25 11.82
N GLY A 173 28.07 -3.07 10.97
CA GLY A 173 29.39 -2.81 10.40
C GLY A 173 29.33 -2.03 9.08
N GLY A 174 28.13 -1.69 8.58
CA GLY A 174 27.91 -1.05 7.29
C GLY A 174 28.03 -1.99 6.09
N SER A 175 28.13 -3.31 6.30
CA SER A 175 28.20 -4.29 5.21
C SER A 175 26.80 -4.66 4.75
N THR A 176 26.58 -4.67 3.43
CA THR A 176 25.31 -5.15 2.85
C THR A 176 25.14 -6.65 3.09
N THR A 177 24.05 -7.02 3.77
CA THR A 177 23.69 -8.41 4.06
C THR A 177 22.62 -8.94 3.10
N PHE A 178 21.80 -8.05 2.55
CA PHE A 178 20.70 -8.40 1.65
C PHE A 178 20.40 -7.30 0.64
N THR A 179 19.96 -7.70 -0.55
CA THR A 179 19.56 -6.81 -1.65
C THR A 179 18.27 -7.34 -2.26
N HIS A 180 17.32 -6.45 -2.50
CA HIS A 180 16.04 -6.74 -3.15
C HIS A 180 15.83 -5.78 -4.32
N ALA A 181 15.64 -6.30 -5.53
CA ALA A 181 15.21 -5.48 -6.67
C ALA A 181 13.68 -5.42 -6.74
N TRP A 182 13.12 -4.34 -7.28
CA TRP A 182 11.66 -4.18 -7.34
C TRP A 182 10.91 -5.29 -8.11
N ALA A 183 11.60 -5.99 -9.02
CA ALA A 183 11.07 -7.10 -9.78
C ALA A 183 11.01 -8.43 -9.01
N ASP A 184 11.82 -8.56 -7.96
CA ASP A 184 12.07 -9.84 -7.28
C ASP A 184 10.85 -10.32 -6.51
N ASP A 185 10.85 -11.62 -6.19
CA ASP A 185 9.87 -12.21 -5.28
C ASP A 185 10.01 -11.60 -3.87
N ALA A 186 8.89 -11.39 -3.18
CA ALA A 186 8.91 -10.73 -1.88
C ALA A 186 9.35 -11.67 -0.74
N ALA A 187 9.26 -13.00 -0.87
CA ALA A 187 9.51 -13.90 0.25
C ALA A 187 10.94 -13.80 0.83
N PRO A 188 12.02 -13.71 0.03
CA PRO A 188 13.37 -13.47 0.55
C PRO A 188 13.48 -12.12 1.29
N ALA A 189 12.84 -11.07 0.76
CA ALA A 189 12.80 -9.76 1.38
C ALA A 189 12.06 -9.76 2.71
N VAL A 190 10.92 -10.45 2.79
CA VAL A 190 10.15 -10.60 4.03
C VAL A 190 10.98 -11.32 5.09
N ALA A 191 11.71 -12.37 4.73
CA ALA A 191 12.59 -13.07 5.66
C ALA A 191 13.69 -12.15 6.20
N ALA A 192 14.39 -11.42 5.31
CA ALA A 192 15.47 -10.52 5.70
C ALA A 192 14.97 -9.32 6.55
N LEU A 193 13.81 -8.75 6.21
CA LEU A 193 13.17 -7.69 7.00
C LEU A 193 12.68 -8.22 8.35
N THR A 194 12.17 -9.46 8.41
CA THR A 194 11.78 -10.09 9.68
C THR A 194 12.97 -10.23 10.64
N GLU A 195 14.15 -10.58 10.11
CA GLU A 195 15.38 -10.62 10.91
C GLU A 195 15.80 -9.21 11.36
N LEU A 196 15.72 -8.21 10.48
CA LEU A 196 16.11 -6.82 10.77
C LEU A 196 15.22 -6.17 11.84
N PHE A 197 13.90 -6.31 11.71
CA PHE A 197 12.92 -5.77 12.67
C PHE A 197 12.77 -6.65 13.92
N GLY A 198 13.29 -7.87 13.91
CA GLY A 198 13.20 -8.81 15.04
C GLY A 198 11.80 -9.38 15.29
N ALA A 199 10.85 -9.15 14.37
CA ALA A 199 9.48 -9.61 14.45
C ALA A 199 8.90 -9.93 13.07
N ALA A 200 8.02 -10.91 13.01
CA ALA A 200 7.27 -11.23 11.79
C ALA A 200 6.31 -10.08 11.45
N PRO A 201 6.10 -9.77 10.16
CA PRO A 201 5.14 -8.75 9.76
C PRO A 201 3.71 -9.19 10.07
N THR A 202 2.84 -8.22 10.25
CA THR A 202 1.40 -8.46 10.09
C THR A 202 1.07 -8.47 8.61
N GLU A 203 0.34 -9.49 8.14
CA GLU A 203 -0.16 -9.53 6.77
C GLU A 203 -1.48 -8.75 6.64
N ASP A 204 -1.56 -7.91 5.63
CA ASP A 204 -2.76 -7.19 5.20
C ASP A 204 -2.95 -7.38 3.68
N PHE A 205 -4.12 -7.01 3.16
CA PHE A 205 -4.47 -7.20 1.77
C PHE A 205 -5.19 -5.98 1.19
N GLN A 206 -4.60 -5.43 0.14
CA GLN A 206 -5.25 -4.43 -0.69
C GLN A 206 -5.91 -5.12 -1.89
N ASN A 207 -7.23 -4.98 -1.97
CA ASN A 207 -7.97 -5.40 -3.15
C ASN A 207 -7.56 -4.54 -4.36
N GLY A 208 -7.32 -5.21 -5.47
CA GLY A 208 -7.20 -4.56 -6.76
C GLY A 208 -8.57 -4.19 -7.32
N ASP A 209 -8.57 -3.32 -8.33
CA ASP A 209 -9.75 -2.93 -9.09
C ASP A 209 -9.40 -2.87 -10.59
N ALA A 210 -10.24 -2.20 -11.39
CA ALA A 210 -10.03 -2.09 -12.83
C ALA A 210 -8.76 -1.29 -13.20
N GLU A 211 -8.26 -0.45 -12.29
CA GLU A 211 -7.14 0.48 -12.51
C GLU A 211 -5.92 0.12 -11.66
N ASN A 212 -6.10 -0.64 -10.57
CA ASN A 212 -5.07 -0.95 -9.58
C ASN A 212 -4.89 -2.46 -9.39
N TYR A 213 -3.63 -2.90 -9.29
CA TYR A 213 -3.32 -4.28 -8.91
C TYR A 213 -3.70 -4.57 -7.46
N ALA A 214 -4.01 -5.83 -7.17
CA ALA A 214 -4.13 -6.31 -5.80
C ALA A 214 -2.74 -6.51 -5.19
N TYR A 215 -2.60 -6.27 -3.88
CA TYR A 215 -1.34 -6.46 -3.17
C TYR A 215 -1.56 -7.19 -1.85
N ARG A 216 -0.67 -8.14 -1.56
CA ARG A 216 -0.42 -8.56 -0.19
C ARG A 216 0.55 -7.56 0.42
N ILE A 217 0.29 -7.14 1.65
CA ILE A 217 1.08 -6.12 2.35
C ILE A 217 1.67 -6.77 3.59
N TYR A 218 2.99 -6.66 3.74
CA TYR A 218 3.72 -7.08 4.92
C TYR A 218 4.05 -5.83 5.74
N VAL A 219 3.51 -5.76 6.96
CA VAL A 219 3.54 -4.57 7.81
C VAL A 219 4.41 -4.79 9.03
N TRP A 220 5.45 -3.97 9.16
CA TRP A 220 6.19 -3.69 10.39
C TRP A 220 5.86 -2.28 10.88
N GLU A 221 6.26 -1.93 12.09
CA GLU A 221 6.05 -0.58 12.62
C GLU A 221 6.80 0.45 11.77
N GLY A 222 6.05 1.39 11.17
CA GLY A 222 6.58 2.40 10.25
C GLY A 222 7.14 1.89 8.92
N PHE A 223 7.03 0.60 8.58
CA PHE A 223 7.53 0.05 7.31
C PHE A 223 6.56 -0.95 6.67
N ARG A 224 6.36 -0.83 5.36
CA ARG A 224 5.46 -1.69 4.59
C ARG A 224 6.15 -2.16 3.31
N LEU A 225 6.12 -3.46 3.07
CA LEU A 225 6.46 -4.07 1.79
C LEU A 225 5.18 -4.54 1.12
N TYR A 226 4.97 -4.09 -0.12
CA TYR A 226 3.84 -4.49 -0.95
C TYR A 226 4.32 -5.51 -1.97
N ASP A 227 3.58 -6.61 -2.11
CA ASP A 227 3.83 -7.67 -3.09
C ASP A 227 2.57 -7.91 -3.91
N VAL A 228 2.71 -7.84 -5.23
CA VAL A 228 1.58 -7.97 -6.14
C VAL A 228 0.95 -9.35 -5.99
N TYR A 229 -0.36 -9.35 -5.77
CA TYR A 229 -1.15 -10.56 -5.71
C TYR A 229 -1.70 -10.89 -7.10
N LEU A 230 -1.19 -11.96 -7.70
CA LEU A 230 -1.57 -12.43 -9.03
C LEU A 230 -2.31 -13.75 -8.90
N SER A 231 -3.55 -13.81 -9.41
CA SER A 231 -4.26 -15.08 -9.61
C SER A 231 -3.83 -15.74 -10.92
N GLU A 232 -4.22 -16.99 -11.16
CA GLU A 232 -3.87 -17.74 -12.38
C GLU A 232 -4.30 -17.03 -13.69
N SER A 233 -5.31 -16.15 -13.62
CA SER A 233 -5.81 -15.35 -14.73
C SER A 233 -5.10 -13.98 -14.89
N ASN A 234 -4.19 -13.61 -13.99
CA ASN A 234 -3.48 -12.35 -14.07
C ASN A 234 -2.30 -12.43 -15.07
N ARG A 235 -1.87 -11.25 -15.54
CA ARG A 235 -0.62 -11.10 -16.28
C ARG A 235 0.56 -11.62 -15.46
N PRO A 236 1.64 -12.12 -16.11
CA PRO A 236 2.83 -12.53 -15.39
C PRO A 236 3.43 -11.35 -14.62
N ARG A 237 4.10 -11.64 -13.49
CA ARG A 237 4.79 -10.64 -12.65
C ARG A 237 5.70 -9.70 -13.45
N ALA A 238 6.36 -10.24 -14.47
CA ALA A 238 7.25 -9.49 -15.36
C ALA A 238 6.55 -8.40 -16.20
N GLU A 239 5.22 -8.44 -16.33
CA GLU A 239 4.43 -7.39 -16.99
C GLU A 239 3.86 -6.35 -16.01
N VAL A 240 4.02 -6.56 -14.70
CA VAL A 240 3.55 -5.63 -13.67
C VAL A 240 4.60 -4.54 -13.48
N PRO A 241 4.26 -3.24 -13.58
CA PRO A 241 5.23 -2.15 -13.38
C PRO A 241 5.82 -2.10 -11.96
N ALA A 242 5.00 -2.33 -10.94
CA ALA A 242 5.40 -2.36 -9.53
C ALA A 242 5.02 -3.69 -8.88
N PRO A 243 5.73 -4.79 -9.16
CA PRO A 243 5.40 -6.08 -8.57
C PRO A 243 5.78 -6.15 -7.09
N THR A 244 6.84 -5.46 -6.68
CA THR A 244 7.02 -5.05 -5.29
C THR A 244 7.28 -3.57 -5.19
N TYR A 245 6.93 -2.97 -4.06
CA TYR A 245 7.22 -1.59 -3.73
C TYR A 245 7.17 -1.39 -2.21
N VAL A 246 7.70 -0.27 -1.70
CA VAL A 246 7.75 -0.02 -0.24
C VAL A 246 7.16 1.34 0.13
N SER A 247 6.68 1.42 1.36
CA SER A 247 6.36 2.67 2.03
C SER A 247 6.89 2.63 3.46
N TYR A 248 7.40 3.75 3.94
CA TYR A 248 7.84 3.90 5.32
C TYR A 248 7.54 5.31 5.83
N ASP A 249 7.45 5.44 7.15
CA ASP A 249 7.07 6.68 7.79
C ASP A 249 7.79 6.88 9.14
N SER A 250 7.52 8.02 9.78
CA SER A 250 8.15 8.44 11.04
C SER A 250 7.98 7.48 12.23
N ASP A 251 7.12 6.47 12.14
CA ASP A 251 6.93 5.47 13.21
C ASP A 251 7.98 4.34 13.12
N ILE A 252 8.92 4.37 12.17
CA ILE A 252 9.90 3.31 11.97
C ILE A 252 11.04 3.37 13.01
N ASP A 253 11.37 2.22 13.61
CA ASP A 253 12.45 2.10 14.60
C ASP A 253 13.82 1.74 14.00
N VAL A 254 13.84 1.33 12.74
CA VAL A 254 15.07 0.96 12.01
C VAL A 254 15.56 2.17 11.20
N PRO A 255 16.87 2.48 11.22
CA PRO A 255 17.45 3.51 10.37
C PRO A 255 17.14 3.27 8.89
N VAL A 256 16.64 4.30 8.20
CA VAL A 256 16.44 4.30 6.75
C VAL A 256 17.27 5.38 6.10
N THR A 257 17.95 5.02 5.01
CA THR A 257 18.61 5.97 4.11
C THR A 257 17.80 6.08 2.82
N ASP A 258 17.33 7.29 2.55
CA ASP A 258 16.58 7.65 1.34
C ASP A 258 17.51 8.17 0.24
N ASP A 259 17.27 7.76 -1.01
CA ASP A 259 18.09 8.11 -2.18
C ASP A 259 18.10 9.62 -2.50
N PHE A 260 17.08 10.36 -2.05
CA PHE A 260 16.93 11.80 -2.24
C PHE A 260 17.27 12.60 -0.99
N GLY A 261 17.73 11.94 0.07
CA GLY A 261 18.12 12.58 1.32
C GLY A 261 16.94 13.05 2.17
N VAL A 262 15.75 12.49 1.97
CA VAL A 262 14.57 12.78 2.80
C VAL A 262 14.74 12.13 4.17
N GLU A 263 14.69 12.93 5.23
CA GLU A 263 14.65 12.45 6.62
C GLU A 263 13.21 12.49 7.15
N LEU A 264 12.89 11.62 8.10
CA LEU A 264 11.50 11.36 8.54
C LEU A 264 10.95 12.36 9.56
N ASP A 265 11.79 13.30 10.02
CA ASP A 265 11.47 14.41 10.90
C ASP A 265 11.47 15.78 10.18
N MET A 266 11.72 15.79 8.86
CA MET A 266 11.70 17.02 8.07
C MET A 266 10.30 17.64 7.99
N SER A 267 10.27 18.97 8.07
CA SER A 267 9.11 19.77 7.71
C SER A 267 8.88 19.81 6.20
N ALA A 268 7.68 20.22 5.79
CA ALA A 268 7.36 20.37 4.36
C ALA A 268 8.28 21.37 3.64
N ASP A 269 8.73 22.42 4.32
CA ASP A 269 9.66 23.40 3.75
C ASP A 269 11.06 22.82 3.56
N GLU A 270 11.51 21.95 4.47
CA GLU A 270 12.79 21.24 4.36
C GLU A 270 12.75 20.22 3.22
N VAL A 271 11.68 19.42 3.10
CA VAL A 271 11.49 18.50 1.97
C VAL A 271 11.42 19.26 0.64
N ALA A 272 10.75 20.42 0.60
CA ALA A 272 10.70 21.26 -0.60
C ALA A 272 12.09 21.80 -0.98
N ALA A 273 12.97 22.05 -0.01
CA ALA A 273 14.33 22.53 -0.24
C ALA A 273 15.26 21.47 -0.84
N LEU A 274 14.92 20.17 -0.75
CA LEU A 274 15.67 19.08 -1.39
C LEU A 274 15.54 19.05 -2.91
N GLY A 275 14.66 19.87 -3.49
CA GLY A 275 14.48 19.98 -4.94
C GLY A 275 13.68 18.83 -5.57
N PRO A 276 12.46 18.54 -5.10
CA PRO A 276 11.56 17.61 -5.79
C PRO A 276 11.21 18.11 -7.20
N ASP A 277 10.92 17.19 -8.11
CA ASP A 277 10.49 17.51 -9.48
C ASP A 277 9.14 18.23 -9.50
N SER A 278 8.27 17.89 -8.54
CA SER A 278 7.01 18.58 -8.31
C SER A 278 6.59 18.46 -6.86
N GLY A 279 5.81 19.43 -6.37
CA GLY A 279 5.20 19.31 -5.06
C GLY A 279 4.42 20.55 -4.65
N GLN A 280 3.37 20.34 -3.86
CA GLN A 280 2.56 21.41 -3.28
C GLN A 280 1.82 20.89 -2.04
N GLY A 281 1.64 21.75 -1.03
CA GLY A 281 0.78 21.48 0.11
C GLY A 281 1.19 20.26 0.94
N GLY A 282 2.49 19.97 1.03
CA GLY A 282 3.03 18.85 1.79
C GLY A 282 3.18 17.55 0.98
N SER A 283 2.79 17.51 -0.30
CA SER A 283 3.04 16.34 -1.16
C SER A 283 4.10 16.67 -2.21
N PHE A 284 5.11 15.81 -2.34
CA PHE A 284 6.28 15.98 -3.19
C PHE A 284 6.58 14.71 -3.97
N VAL A 285 7.17 14.88 -5.16
CA VAL A 285 7.58 13.79 -6.04
C VAL A 285 9.02 14.01 -6.48
N PHE A 286 9.85 12.99 -6.31
CA PHE A 286 11.25 12.96 -6.68
C PHE A 286 11.50 11.84 -7.70
N GLY A 287 12.44 12.04 -8.64
CA GLY A 287 12.83 11.01 -9.61
C GLY A 287 11.71 10.58 -10.53
N SER A 288 10.86 11.51 -10.94
CA SER A 288 9.73 11.28 -11.85
C SER A 288 10.15 10.79 -13.24
N ASP A 289 11.40 11.03 -13.62
CA ASP A 289 12.06 10.52 -14.82
C ASP A 289 12.36 9.01 -14.78
N ARG A 290 12.32 8.37 -13.60
CA ARG A 290 12.71 6.95 -13.42
C ARG A 290 11.63 5.95 -13.80
N ASN A 291 10.36 6.35 -13.83
CA ASN A 291 9.20 5.48 -14.02
C ASN A 291 9.00 5.05 -15.49
N THR A 292 10.01 4.40 -16.08
CA THR A 292 10.08 4.14 -17.53
C THR A 292 9.62 2.77 -17.98
N PHE A 293 9.03 1.97 -17.09
CA PHE A 293 8.65 0.57 -17.34
C PHE A 293 7.95 0.33 -18.68
N TYR A 294 7.00 1.18 -19.08
CA TYR A 294 6.28 1.01 -20.35
C TYR A 294 7.09 1.39 -21.60
N GLN A 295 8.21 2.07 -21.45
CA GLN A 295 9.11 2.45 -22.54
C GLN A 295 10.30 1.49 -22.71
N ASP A 296 10.87 1.01 -21.60
CA ASP A 296 12.12 0.21 -21.62
C ASP A 296 12.09 -1.06 -20.76
N GLY A 297 10.96 -1.35 -20.08
CA GLY A 297 10.81 -2.50 -19.19
C GLY A 297 11.55 -2.37 -17.85
N GLN A 298 12.23 -1.26 -17.58
CA GLN A 298 12.96 -1.04 -16.34
C GLN A 298 12.01 -0.68 -15.20
N ARG A 299 12.34 -1.18 -14.00
CA ARG A 299 11.63 -0.84 -12.76
C ARG A 299 12.55 -0.01 -11.91
N ARG A 300 12.56 1.29 -12.19
CA ARG A 300 13.27 2.28 -11.39
C ARG A 300 12.25 3.23 -10.81
N PHE A 301 12.21 3.37 -9.50
CA PHE A 301 11.18 4.16 -8.84
C PHE A 301 11.73 5.49 -8.35
N GLY A 302 10.90 6.51 -8.50
CA GLY A 302 11.01 7.76 -7.77
C GLY A 302 10.37 7.64 -6.39
N ALA A 303 10.58 8.63 -5.55
CA ALA A 303 9.96 8.72 -4.23
C ALA A 303 8.76 9.68 -4.26
N ALA A 304 7.68 9.26 -3.62
CA ALA A 304 6.58 10.12 -3.27
C ALA A 304 6.63 10.41 -1.79
N VAL A 305 6.73 11.67 -1.42
CA VAL A 305 6.82 12.11 -0.03
C VAL A 305 5.57 12.89 0.33
N THR A 306 4.96 12.54 1.45
CA THR A 306 3.84 13.28 2.03
C THR A 306 4.23 13.70 3.45
N VAL A 307 4.03 14.98 3.75
CA VAL A 307 4.24 15.57 5.07
C VAL A 307 2.88 16.03 5.61
N GLU A 308 2.40 15.34 6.64
CA GLU A 308 1.13 15.62 7.33
C GLU A 308 1.41 15.96 8.80
N GLY A 309 1.40 17.25 9.13
CA GLY A 309 1.80 17.72 10.45
C GLY A 309 3.29 17.44 10.68
N SER A 310 3.59 16.57 11.64
CA SER A 310 4.96 16.10 11.93
C SER A 310 5.27 14.72 11.33
N LYS A 311 4.31 14.10 10.64
CA LYS A 311 4.48 12.76 10.06
C LYS A 311 4.95 12.89 8.62
N VAL A 312 6.14 12.36 8.33
CA VAL A 312 6.65 12.19 6.97
C VAL A 312 6.39 10.75 6.55
N THR A 313 5.85 10.56 5.34
CA THR A 313 5.65 9.25 4.72
C THR A 313 6.31 9.25 3.36
N VAL A 314 7.15 8.27 3.09
CA VAL A 314 7.83 8.07 1.82
C VAL A 314 7.30 6.80 1.17
N THR A 315 7.07 6.83 -0.14
CA THR A 315 6.66 5.68 -0.93
C THR A 315 7.47 5.60 -2.21
N TYR A 316 8.21 4.51 -2.40
CA TYR A 316 8.88 4.18 -3.65
C TYR A 316 7.98 3.25 -4.42
N THR A 317 7.36 3.72 -5.50
CA THR A 317 6.48 2.92 -6.34
C THR A 317 6.43 3.46 -7.77
N PHE A 318 5.90 2.66 -8.69
CA PHE A 318 5.70 3.10 -10.06
C PHE A 318 4.60 4.17 -10.13
N ARG A 319 4.95 5.32 -10.71
CA ARG A 319 3.99 6.38 -11.06
C ARG A 319 4.08 6.70 -12.54
N ALA A 320 3.02 6.38 -13.29
CA ALA A 320 2.97 6.78 -14.69
C ALA A 320 3.10 8.31 -14.78
N GLY A 321 4.07 8.80 -15.55
CA GLY A 321 4.23 10.22 -15.82
C GLY A 321 2.93 10.80 -16.38
N ARG A 322 2.47 11.91 -15.80
CA ARG A 322 1.35 12.69 -16.35
C ARG A 322 1.80 13.56 -17.52
#